data_AF-A0AAP8N7P5-F1
#
_entry.id   AF-A0AAP8N7P5-F1
#
_cell.length_a   1.000
_cell.length_b   1.000
_cell.length_c   1.000
_cell.angle_alpha   90.00
_cell.angle_beta   90.00
_cell.angle_gamma   90.00
#
_symmetry.space_group_name_H-M   'P 1'
#
loop_
_entity.id
_entity.type
_entity.pdbx_description
1 polymer ?
#
loop_
_entity_poly.entity_id
_entity_poly.type
_entity_poly.pdbx_seq_one_letter_code
_entity_poly.pdbx_strand_id
1 'polypeptide(L)'
;YSMHEMNIPESVKAIARAGAGVNNIPIEECTARGIVVFNTPGANANAVKELVLTSLLLSSRRILEGVEWTRSLFGENNITKIVEAG
;
A
#
# COMPACT_ATOMS: atom_id res chain seq x y z
N TYR A 1 15.07 0.44 -1.46
CA TYR A 1 16.16 0.48 -2.44
C TYR A 1 16.35 1.93 -2.87
N SER A 2 17.54 2.47 -2.61
CA SER A 2 17.90 3.88 -2.86
C SER A 2 18.74 3.96 -4.13
N MET A 3 18.42 4.90 -5.03
CA MET A 3 19.22 5.15 -6.23
C MET A 3 20.37 6.13 -5.97
N HIS A 4 20.45 6.74 -4.79
CA HIS A 4 21.50 7.70 -4.43
C HIS A 4 22.92 7.12 -4.47
N GLU A 5 23.05 5.80 -4.40
CA GLU A 5 24.34 5.07 -4.47
C GLU A 5 24.49 4.28 -5.78
N MET A 6 23.54 4.41 -6.71
CA MET A 6 23.59 3.69 -7.97
C MET A 6 24.47 4.40 -8.99
N ASN A 7 25.33 3.64 -9.66
CA ASN A 7 25.95 4.12 -10.88
C ASN A 7 24.92 4.11 -12.02
N ILE A 8 24.29 5.25 -12.30
CA ILE A 8 23.35 5.40 -13.41
C ILE A 8 24.15 5.52 -14.72
N PRO A 9 23.99 4.60 -15.69
CA PRO A 9 24.76 4.62 -16.95
C PRO A 9 24.57 5.91 -17.77
N GLU A 10 25.58 6.32 -18.52
CA GLU A 10 25.53 7.52 -19.39
C GLU A 10 24.49 7.44 -20.52
N SER A 11 24.10 6.22 -20.90
CA SER A 11 23.09 5.97 -21.92
C SER A 11 21.67 6.32 -21.46
N VAL A 12 21.43 6.46 -20.15
CA VAL A 12 20.11 6.77 -19.60
C VAL A 12 19.72 8.19 -19.96
N LYS A 13 18.52 8.36 -20.52
CA LYS A 13 17.94 9.66 -20.88
C LYS A 13 16.73 10.04 -20.05
N ALA A 14 16.06 9.06 -19.46
CA ALA A 14 14.89 9.26 -18.62
C ALA A 14 14.73 8.13 -17.59
N ILE A 15 14.07 8.45 -16.48
CA ILE A 15 13.68 7.52 -15.42
C ILE A 15 12.17 7.68 -15.21
N ALA A 16 11.43 6.57 -15.22
CA ALA A 16 10.00 6.58 -14.91
C ALA A 16 9.74 5.85 -13.59
N ARG A 17 9.22 6.58 -12.60
CA ARG A 17 8.87 6.07 -11.29
C ARG A 17 7.41 5.62 -11.28
N ALA A 18 7.18 4.32 -11.05
CA ALA A 18 5.88 3.76 -10.74
C ALA A 18 5.47 4.09 -9.28
N GLY A 19 5.19 5.37 -9.03
CA GLY A 19 4.72 5.89 -7.75
C GLY A 19 4.81 7.42 -7.67
N ALA A 20 4.11 8.02 -6.72
CA ALA A 20 4.13 9.47 -6.52
C ALA A 20 5.46 9.96 -5.89
N GLY A 21 6.01 9.17 -4.95
CA GLY A 21 7.20 9.54 -4.18
C GLY A 21 8.50 9.34 -4.96
N VAL A 22 9.40 10.32 -4.85
CA VAL A 22 10.70 10.39 -5.54
C VAL A 22 11.90 10.38 -4.60
N ASN A 23 11.71 10.24 -3.28
CA ASN A 23 12.75 10.35 -2.25
C ASN A 23 13.97 9.43 -2.47
N ASN A 24 13.77 8.32 -3.16
CA ASN A 24 14.80 7.33 -3.44
C ASN A 24 15.59 7.62 -4.73
N ILE A 25 15.33 8.73 -5.43
CA ILE A 25 15.95 9.10 -6.70
C ILE A 25 16.84 10.34 -6.46
N PRO A 26 18.12 10.37 -6.92
CA PRO A 26 18.97 11.56 -6.83
C PRO A 26 18.55 12.59 -7.88
N ILE A 27 17.50 13.37 -7.58
CA ILE A 27 16.86 14.29 -8.53
C ILE A 27 17.84 15.36 -9.02
N GLU A 28 18.66 15.90 -8.12
CA GLU A 28 19.64 16.93 -8.43
C GLU A 28 20.71 16.42 -9.41
N GLU A 29 21.24 15.21 -9.19
CA GLU A 29 22.20 14.57 -10.09
C GLU A 29 21.57 14.26 -11.45
N CYS A 30 20.36 13.69 -11.45
CA CYS A 30 19.62 13.41 -12.68
C CYS A 30 19.40 14.71 -13.49
N THR A 31 19.00 15.79 -12.82
CA THR A 31 18.78 17.10 -13.44
C THR A 31 20.06 17.67 -14.04
N ALA A 32 21.18 17.63 -13.29
CA ALA A 32 22.48 18.10 -13.77
C ALA A 32 22.97 17.34 -15.02
N ARG A 33 22.59 16.06 -15.15
CA ARG A 33 22.90 15.20 -16.29
C ARG A 33 21.89 15.30 -17.44
N GLY A 34 20.84 16.11 -17.30
CA GLY A 34 19.77 16.22 -18.29
C GLY A 34 18.87 14.99 -18.39
N ILE A 35 18.81 14.16 -17.35
CA ILE A 35 17.95 12.97 -17.26
C ILE A 35 16.59 13.40 -16.70
N VAL A 36 15.53 13.21 -17.48
CA VAL A 36 14.16 13.55 -17.06
C VAL A 36 13.62 12.47 -16.12
N VAL A 37 13.04 12.87 -14.99
CA VAL A 37 12.39 11.96 -14.04
C VAL A 37 10.88 12.15 -14.08
N PHE A 38 10.15 11.10 -14.48
CA PHE A 38 8.69 11.04 -14.45
C PHE A 38 8.23 10.32 -13.18
N ASN A 39 7.11 10.76 -12.60
CA ASN A 39 6.43 10.09 -11.49
C ASN A 39 4.93 9.96 -11.78
N THR A 40 4.19 9.29 -10.89
CA THR A 40 2.75 9.04 -11.07
C THR A 40 1.92 9.60 -9.90
N PRO A 41 1.87 10.94 -9.72
CA PRO A 41 1.05 11.55 -8.68
C PRO A 41 -0.42 11.29 -8.96
N GLY A 42 -1.20 11.00 -7.92
CA GLY A 42 -2.64 10.77 -8.02
C GLY A 42 -3.08 9.43 -8.62
N ALA A 43 -2.19 8.68 -9.29
CA ALA A 43 -2.53 7.43 -9.94
C ALA A 43 -3.13 6.37 -8.98
N ASN A 44 -2.70 6.37 -7.71
CA ASN A 44 -3.20 5.48 -6.68
C ASN A 44 -4.15 6.17 -5.67
N ALA A 45 -4.57 7.42 -5.90
CA ALA A 45 -5.32 8.19 -4.90
C ALA A 45 -6.63 7.49 -4.48
N ASN A 46 -7.34 6.87 -5.42
CA ASN A 46 -8.58 6.15 -5.13
C ASN A 46 -8.35 4.87 -4.34
N ALA A 47 -7.35 4.06 -4.71
CA ALA A 47 -7.02 2.86 -3.95
C ALA A 47 -6.56 3.22 -2.52
N VAL A 48 -5.78 4.29 -2.37
CA VAL A 48 -5.31 4.75 -1.05
C VAL A 48 -6.47 5.19 -0.17
N LYS A 49 -7.40 6.03 -0.67
CA LYS A 49 -8.54 6.50 0.13
C LYS A 49 -9.48 5.35 0.53
N GLU A 50 -9.71 4.39 -0.38
CA GLU A 50 -10.52 3.21 -0.11
C GLU A 50 -9.91 2.36 1.01
N LEU A 51 -8.59 2.12 0.93
CA LEU A 51 -7.89 1.35 1.95
C LEU A 51 -7.88 2.08 3.30
N VAL A 52 -7.69 3.41 3.32
CA VAL A 52 -7.73 4.20 4.56
C VAL A 52 -9.09 4.07 5.25
N LEU A 53 -10.19 4.25 4.53
CA LEU A 53 -11.53 4.09 5.10
C LEU A 53 -11.80 2.65 5.56
N THR A 54 -11.34 1.66 4.78
CA THR A 54 -11.44 0.25 5.15
C THR A 54 -10.67 -0.04 6.43
N SER A 55 -9.41 0.38 6.52
CA SER A 55 -8.56 0.20 7.71
C SER A 55 -9.12 0.91 8.94
N LEU A 56 -9.73 2.09 8.77
CA LEU A 56 -10.41 2.79 9.86
C LEU A 56 -11.57 1.96 10.43
N LEU A 57 -12.41 1.38 9.57
CA LEU A 57 -13.52 0.53 9.99
C LEU A 57 -13.04 -0.78 10.61
N LEU A 58 -12.05 -1.45 9.98
CA LEU A 58 -11.46 -2.69 10.48
C LEU A 58 -10.89 -2.51 11.88
N SER A 59 -10.15 -1.42 12.12
CA SER A 59 -9.50 -1.14 13.41
C SER A 59 -10.47 -0.69 14.51
N SER A 60 -11.57 0.00 14.15
CA SER A 60 -12.47 0.60 15.14
C SER A 60 -13.61 -0.32 15.61
N ARG A 61 -13.93 -1.37 14.84
CA ARG A 61 -15.17 -2.13 15.02
C ARG A 61 -14.97 -3.62 15.26
N ARG A 62 -13.73 -4.05 15.53
CA ARG A 62 -13.38 -5.46 15.80
C ARG A 62 -13.85 -6.41 14.70
N ILE A 63 -13.83 -5.95 13.44
CA ILE A 63 -14.39 -6.68 12.30
C ILE A 63 -13.60 -7.97 12.05
N LEU A 64 -12.28 -7.91 12.16
CA LEU A 64 -11.42 -9.06 11.93
C LEU A 64 -11.63 -10.14 13.00
N GLU A 65 -11.77 -9.75 14.26
CA GLU A 65 -12.08 -10.65 15.37
C GLU A 65 -13.46 -11.27 15.20
N GLY A 66 -14.46 -10.50 14.74
CA GLY A 66 -15.79 -11.02 14.42
C GLY A 66 -15.77 -12.06 13.30
N VAL A 67 -14.99 -11.81 12.24
CA VAL A 67 -14.79 -12.77 11.13
C VAL A 67 -14.10 -14.04 11.62
N GLU A 68 -13.09 -13.92 12.47
CA GLU A 68 -12.37 -15.07 13.01
C GLU A 68 -13.25 -15.89 13.95
N TRP A 69 -14.04 -15.23 14.80
CA TRP A 69 -15.00 -15.90 15.66
C TRP A 69 -16.04 -16.65 14.83
N THR A 70 -16.64 -16.03 13.80
CA THR A 70 -17.60 -16.73 12.93
C THR A 70 -16.97 -17.91 12.19
N ARG A 71 -15.70 -17.80 11.76
CA ARG A 71 -14.96 -18.91 11.15
C ARG A 71 -14.78 -20.08 12.12
N SER A 72 -14.54 -19.81 13.41
CA SER A 72 -14.38 -20.84 14.44
C SER A 72 -15.64 -21.67 14.69
N LEU A 73 -16.83 -21.18 14.31
CA LEU A 73 -18.10 -21.89 14.46
C LEU A 73 -18.33 -22.95 13.38
N PHE A 74 -17.45 -23.06 12.38
CA PHE A 74 -17.61 -24.04 11.32
C PHE A 74 -17.50 -25.47 11.87
N GLY A 75 -18.56 -26.27 11.67
CA GLY A 75 -18.63 -27.65 12.16
C GLY A 75 -19.21 -27.80 13.57
N GLU A 76 -19.62 -26.70 14.21
CA GLU A 76 -20.27 -26.75 15.52
C GLU A 76 -21.73 -27.20 15.43
N ASN A 77 -22.14 -28.06 16.37
CA ASN A 77 -23.50 -28.64 16.38
C ASN A 77 -24.54 -27.74 17.08
N ASN A 78 -24.10 -26.78 17.89
CA ASN A 78 -24.98 -25.94 18.72
C ASN A 78 -24.78 -24.44 18.46
N ILE A 79 -24.60 -24.05 17.20
CA ILE A 79 -24.32 -22.67 16.78
C ILE A 79 -25.29 -21.66 17.40
N THR A 80 -26.60 -21.95 17.41
CA THR A 80 -27.62 -21.04 17.96
C THR A 80 -27.34 -20.63 19.40
N LYS A 81 -27.00 -21.60 20.27
CA LYS A 81 -26.68 -21.31 21.68
C LYS A 81 -25.38 -20.52 21.84
N ILE A 82 -24.39 -20.80 20.99
CA ILE A 82 -23.07 -20.12 21.05
C ILE A 82 -23.22 -18.66 20.62
N VAL A 83 -24.05 -18.38 19.61
CA VAL A 83 -24.32 -17.02 19.12
C VAL A 83 -25.12 -16.20 20.13
N GLU A 84 -26.13 -16.78 20.80
CA GLU A 84 -26.95 -16.08 21.79
C GLU A 84 -26.19 -15.74 23.09
N ALA A 85 -25.09 -16.44 23.38
CA ALA A 85 -24.28 -16.24 24.57
C ALA A 85 -23.19 -15.17 24.43
N GLY A 86 -22.86 -14.77 23.19
CA GLY A 86 -21.83 -13.78 22.86
C GLY A 86 -22.40 -12.39 22.60
#